data_AF-A0A090MU34-F1
#
_entry.id   AF-A0A090MU34-F1
#
_cell.length_a   1.000
_cell.length_b   1.000
_cell.length_c   1.000
_cell.angle_alpha   90.00
_cell.angle_beta   90.00
_cell.angle_gamma   90.00
#
_symmetry.space_group_name_H-M   'P 1'
#
loop_
_entity.id
_entity.type
_entity.pdbx_description
1 polymer ?
#
loop_
_entity_poly.entity_id
_entity_poly.type
_entity_poly.pdbx_seq_one_letter_code
_entity_poly.pdbx_strand_id
1 'polypeptide(L)'
;MTPSEVYHVFPFKVEYEGPCSWRDYLQIEEKTSENDPSVVKYTTFRGKLLLGRSLKFCKDLIFIYNAEKDVKMPINEIIFWSYFDGEAHHPLKDELLQPMYRNYVDPGSSILKSKKNSTIESKDFITDIANCLTINF
;
A
#
# COMPACT_ATOMS: atom_id res chain seq x y z
N MET A 1 12.25 16.63 10.34
CA MET A 1 11.84 15.43 9.58
C MET A 1 10.54 15.76 8.90
N THR A 2 10.51 15.74 7.57
CA THR A 2 9.28 15.85 6.78
C THR A 2 8.35 14.70 7.20
N PRO A 3 7.06 14.97 7.49
CA PRO A 3 6.14 13.91 7.87
C PRO A 3 6.08 12.90 6.72
N SER A 4 6.32 11.62 7.03
CA SER A 4 6.16 10.53 6.09
C SER A 4 4.69 10.48 5.67
N GLU A 5 4.41 10.81 4.42
CA GLU A 5 3.08 10.55 3.88
C GLU A 5 2.95 9.06 3.58
N VAL A 6 1.99 8.47 4.28
CA VAL A 6 1.58 7.09 4.10
C VAL A 6 0.34 7.13 3.23
N TYR A 7 0.42 6.50 2.07
CA TYR A 7 -0.70 6.39 1.15
C TYR A 7 -1.44 5.08 1.39
N HIS A 8 -2.77 5.10 1.38
CA HIS A 8 -3.59 3.93 1.66
C HIS A 8 -4.37 3.51 0.42
N VAL A 9 -4.17 2.28 -0.03
CA VAL A 9 -4.88 1.68 -1.16
C VAL A 9 -5.91 0.70 -0.60
N PHE A 10 -7.19 1.00 -0.78
CA PHE A 10 -8.30 0.19 -0.28
C PHE A 10 -8.84 -0.76 -1.37
N PRO A 11 -9.35 -1.95 -1.00
CA PRO A 11 -9.88 -2.94 -1.95
C PRO A 11 -11.32 -2.62 -2.38
N PHE A 12 -11.74 -1.36 -2.27
CA PHE A 12 -13.10 -0.91 -2.57
C PHE A 12 -13.07 0.51 -3.14
N LYS A 13 -14.07 0.83 -3.95
CA LYS A 13 -14.31 2.18 -4.44
C LYS A 13 -15.21 2.94 -3.46
N VAL A 14 -14.89 4.20 -3.23
CA VAL A 14 -15.76 5.16 -2.55
C VAL A 14 -16.31 6.15 -3.58
N GLU A 15 -17.55 6.58 -3.39
CA GLU A 15 -18.20 7.56 -4.28
C GLU A 15 -17.80 9.00 -3.95
N TYR A 16 -17.33 9.24 -2.72
CA TYR A 16 -16.91 10.55 -2.28
C TYR A 16 -15.47 10.83 -2.69
N GLU A 17 -15.27 11.94 -3.38
CA GLU A 17 -13.96 12.51 -3.70
C GLU A 17 -13.82 13.86 -3.00
N GLY A 18 -12.86 13.95 -2.08
CA GLY A 18 -12.60 15.18 -1.35
C GLY A 18 -11.83 14.93 -0.05
N PRO A 19 -11.49 16.00 0.68
CA PRO A 19 -10.84 15.90 1.98
C PRO A 19 -11.69 15.06 2.93
N CYS A 20 -11.05 14.11 3.59
CA CYS A 20 -11.64 13.19 4.53
C CYS A 20 -10.62 12.98 5.65
N SER A 21 -11.04 13.22 6.88
CA SER A 21 -10.25 12.86 8.05
C SER A 21 -10.40 11.35 8.29
N TRP A 22 -9.81 10.55 7.41
CA TRP A 22 -9.89 9.09 7.47
C TRP A 22 -9.39 8.56 8.83
N ARG A 23 -8.51 9.31 9.50
CA ARG A 23 -8.01 9.01 10.86
C ARG A 23 -9.10 9.03 11.93
N ASP A 24 -10.18 9.78 11.72
CA ASP A 24 -11.31 9.82 12.66
C ASP A 24 -12.23 8.60 12.49
N TYR A 25 -12.14 7.89 11.37
CA TYR A 25 -13.04 6.79 11.01
C TYR A 25 -12.34 5.43 10.89
N LEU A 26 -11.01 5.40 10.79
CA LEU A 26 -10.21 4.19 10.65
C LEU A 26 -9.19 4.12 11.80
N GLN A 27 -9.50 3.29 12.79
CA GLN A 27 -8.52 2.90 13.79
C GLN A 27 -7.60 1.83 13.19
N ILE A 28 -6.31 2.14 13.07
CA ILE A 28 -5.30 1.20 12.58
C ILE A 28 -4.57 0.60 13.78
N GLU A 29 -4.61 -0.72 13.86
CA GLU A 29 -3.84 -1.50 14.83
C GLU A 29 -2.57 -2.01 14.16
N GLU A 30 -1.41 -1.78 14.78
CA GLU A 30 -0.15 -2.36 14.34
C GLU A 30 0.08 -3.71 15.03
N LYS A 31 -0.03 -4.78 14.26
CA LYS A 31 0.18 -6.15 14.74
C LYS A 31 0.66 -6.99 13.57
N THR A 32 1.66 -7.85 13.79
CA THR A 32 2.10 -8.80 12.77
C THR A 32 1.26 -10.08 12.85
N SER A 33 0.72 -10.56 11.73
CA SER A 33 0.05 -11.88 11.69
C SER A 33 1.07 -12.99 11.96
N GLU A 34 0.68 -13.98 12.74
CA GLU A 34 1.47 -15.20 12.96
C GLU A 34 1.48 -16.10 11.72
N ASN A 35 0.40 -16.06 10.93
CA ASN A 35 0.22 -16.91 9.77
C ASN A 35 0.91 -16.31 8.52
N ASP A 36 0.68 -15.01 8.27
CA ASP A 36 1.29 -14.24 7.19
C ASP A 36 2.07 -13.01 7.73
N PRO A 37 3.38 -13.13 7.97
CA PRO A 37 4.21 -12.03 8.50
C PRO A 37 4.26 -10.78 7.61
N SER A 38 3.72 -10.83 6.40
CA SER A 38 3.55 -9.64 5.55
C SER A 38 2.40 -8.75 5.99
N VAL A 39 1.42 -9.29 6.72
CA VAL A 39 0.34 -8.51 7.34
C VAL A 39 0.85 -7.93 8.65
N VAL A 40 0.95 -6.61 8.70
CA VAL A 40 1.49 -5.86 9.86
C VAL A 40 0.54 -4.80 10.40
N LYS A 41 -0.60 -4.59 9.73
CA LYS A 41 -1.62 -3.63 10.11
C LYS A 41 -3.00 -4.26 9.99
N TYR A 42 -3.90 -3.89 10.89
CA TYR A 42 -5.30 -4.28 10.87
C TYR A 42 -6.17 -3.04 11.01
N THR A 43 -7.30 -3.02 10.32
CA THR A 43 -8.33 -2.00 10.54
C THR A 43 -9.70 -2.57 10.20
N THR A 44 -10.76 -1.88 10.59
CA THR A 44 -12.13 -2.25 10.23
C THR A 44 -12.78 -1.10 9.49
N PHE A 45 -13.38 -1.38 8.35
CA PHE A 45 -14.18 -0.41 7.60
C PHE A 45 -15.56 -0.99 7.34
N ARG A 46 -16.62 -0.28 7.79
CA ARG A 46 -18.03 -0.71 7.65
C ARG A 46 -18.26 -2.17 8.09
N GLY A 47 -17.67 -2.56 9.22
CA GLY A 47 -17.82 -3.91 9.78
C GLY A 47 -17.00 -5.01 9.09
N LYS A 48 -16.19 -4.67 8.08
CA LYS A 48 -15.28 -5.62 7.42
C LYS A 48 -13.85 -5.44 7.91
N LEU A 49 -13.23 -6.54 8.34
CA LEU A 49 -11.82 -6.58 8.71
C LEU A 49 -10.95 -6.41 7.45
N LEU A 50 -9.97 -5.52 7.55
CA LEU A 50 -8.97 -5.25 6.53
C LEU A 50 -7.58 -5.57 7.06
N LEU A 51 -6.81 -6.25 6.21
CA LEU A 51 -5.42 -6.66 6.45
C LEU A 51 -4.50 -5.77 5.64
N GLY A 52 -3.58 -5.08 6.31
CA GLY A 52 -2.67 -4.09 5.75
C GLY A 52 -1.25 -4.62 5.58
N ARG A 53 -0.73 -4.50 4.36
CA ARG A 53 0.66 -4.78 3.99
C ARG A 53 1.34 -3.50 3.54
N SER A 54 2.48 -3.20 4.13
CA SER A 54 3.29 -2.02 3.82
C SER A 54 4.33 -2.28 2.73
N LEU A 55 4.39 -1.35 1.79
CA LEU A 55 5.46 -1.17 0.83
C LEU A 55 6.14 0.17 1.15
N LYS A 56 7.44 0.14 1.40
CA LYS A 56 8.25 1.33 1.71
C LYS A 56 9.24 1.57 0.59
N PHE A 57 9.56 2.83 0.31
CA PHE A 57 10.51 3.20 -0.73
C PHE A 57 11.82 3.69 -0.14
N CYS A 58 12.94 3.32 -0.78
CA CYS A 58 14.28 3.83 -0.42
C CYS A 58 14.58 5.19 -1.05
N LYS A 59 13.74 5.65 -1.98
CA LYS A 59 13.90 6.90 -2.72
C LYS A 59 12.54 7.54 -2.92
N ASP A 60 12.54 8.86 -3.00
CA ASP A 60 11.36 9.66 -3.35
C ASP A 60 11.05 9.44 -4.84
N LEU A 61 10.10 8.54 -5.12
CA LEU A 61 9.75 8.13 -6.49
C LEU A 61 8.35 8.57 -6.89
N ILE A 62 7.42 8.48 -5.94
CA ILE A 62 6.02 8.81 -6.16
C ILE A 62 5.75 10.09 -5.38
N PHE A 63 5.17 11.08 -6.06
CA PHE A 63 4.83 12.36 -5.46
C PHE A 63 3.34 12.59 -5.59
N ILE A 64 2.71 13.02 -4.51
CA ILE A 64 1.35 13.55 -4.53
C ILE A 64 1.39 15.06 -4.41
N TYR A 65 0.48 15.72 -5.12
CA TYR A 65 0.34 17.16 -5.03
C TYR A 65 -0.61 17.49 -3.88
N ASN A 66 -0.10 18.20 -2.87
CA ASN A 66 -0.89 18.72 -1.78
C ASN A 66 -1.43 20.11 -2.17
N ALA A 67 -2.72 20.18 -2.51
CA ALA A 67 -3.36 21.42 -2.94
C ALA A 67 -3.44 22.49 -1.84
N GLU A 68 -3.50 22.10 -0.56
CA GLU A 68 -3.55 23.06 0.56
C GLU A 68 -2.21 23.77 0.78
N LYS A 69 -1.10 23.08 0.49
CA LYS A 69 0.26 23.58 0.70
C LYS A 69 0.95 24.04 -0.57
N ASP A 70 0.33 23.82 -1.73
CA ASP A 70 0.90 24.05 -3.06
C ASP A 70 2.30 23.41 -3.24
N VAL A 71 2.47 22.18 -2.75
CA VAL A 71 3.77 21.48 -2.73
C VAL A 71 3.61 20.02 -3.15
N LYS A 72 4.58 19.51 -3.90
CA LYS A 72 4.75 18.08 -4.17
C LYS A 72 5.36 17.39 -2.96
N MET A 73 4.69 16.36 -2.46
CA MET A 73 5.11 15.59 -1.31
C MET A 73 5.43 14.16 -1.73
N PRO A 74 6.58 13.59 -1.33
CA PRO A 74 6.92 12.21 -1.64
C PRO A 74 6.11 11.24 -0.78
N ILE A 75 5.64 10.17 -1.41
CA ILE A 75 5.07 9.01 -0.73
C ILE A 75 6.22 8.08 -0.35
N ASN A 76 6.40 7.88 0.96
CA ASN A 76 7.46 7.02 1.48
C ASN A 76 6.97 5.61 1.82
N GLU A 77 5.67 5.46 2.06
CA GLU A 77 5.02 4.19 2.35
C GLU A 77 3.65 4.12 1.67
N ILE A 78 3.34 2.97 1.06
CA ILE A 78 2.00 2.61 0.62
C ILE A 78 1.53 1.43 1.46
N ILE A 79 0.33 1.53 2.02
CA ILE A 79 -0.35 0.42 2.69
C ILE A 79 -1.43 -0.11 1.75
N PHE A 80 -1.25 -1.36 1.33
CA PHE A 80 -2.24 -2.11 0.59
C PHE A 80 -3.16 -2.84 1.57
N TRP A 81 -4.44 -2.48 1.55
CA TRP A 81 -5.48 -3.15 2.32
C TRP A 81 -6.15 -4.25 1.50
N SER A 82 -6.46 -5.35 2.16
CA SER A 82 -7.15 -6.50 1.57
C SER A 82 -8.20 -7.03 2.56
N TYR A 83 -9.25 -7.68 2.05
CA TYR A 83 -10.19 -8.38 2.91
C TYR A 83 -9.54 -9.60 3.57
N PHE A 84 -10.11 -10.03 4.70
CA PHE A 84 -9.67 -11.22 5.43
C PHE A 84 -9.92 -12.54 4.66
N ASP A 85 -10.79 -12.54 3.66
CA ASP A 85 -11.21 -13.74 2.92
C ASP A 85 -10.03 -14.32 2.10
N GLY A 86 -9.27 -15.17 2.79
CA GLY A 86 -8.01 -15.74 2.32
C GLY A 86 -6.84 -14.80 2.60
N GLU A 87 -5.89 -15.22 3.44
CA GLU A 87 -4.53 -14.66 3.48
C GLU A 87 -3.79 -15.02 2.17
N ALA A 88 -4.38 -14.66 1.04
CA ALA A 88 -3.85 -14.92 -0.28
C ALA A 88 -2.62 -14.03 -0.50
N HIS A 89 -1.69 -14.55 -1.30
CA HIS A 89 -0.49 -13.83 -1.71
C HIS A 89 -0.87 -12.49 -2.35
N HIS A 90 -0.11 -11.44 -2.04
CA HIS A 90 -0.30 -10.17 -2.70
C HIS A 90 0.35 -10.21 -4.10
N PRO A 91 -0.38 -9.98 -5.20
CA PRO A 91 0.15 -10.12 -6.56
C PRO A 91 1.34 -9.20 -6.84
N LEU A 92 1.42 -8.06 -6.15
CA LEU A 92 2.53 -7.10 -6.27
C LEU A 92 3.88 -7.65 -5.80
N LYS A 93 3.93 -8.72 -5.00
CA LYS A 93 5.20 -9.21 -4.41
C LYS A 93 6.18 -9.72 -5.47
N ASP A 94 5.71 -10.58 -6.38
CA ASP A 94 6.59 -11.21 -7.37
C ASP A 94 7.19 -10.17 -8.31
N GLU A 95 6.39 -9.16 -8.66
CA GLU A 95 6.80 -8.05 -9.48
C GLU A 95 7.86 -7.17 -8.77
N LEU A 96 7.66 -6.87 -7.48
CA LEU A 96 8.62 -6.12 -6.65
C LEU A 96 9.98 -6.81 -6.50
N LEU A 97 10.04 -8.13 -6.65
CA LEU A 97 11.29 -8.90 -6.60
C LEU A 97 12.13 -8.78 -7.87
N GLN A 98 11.57 -8.23 -8.96
CA GLN A 98 12.33 -8.03 -10.18
C GLN A 98 13.52 -7.07 -9.94
N PRO A 99 14.69 -7.31 -10.57
CA PRO A 99 15.90 -6.51 -10.34
C PRO A 99 15.72 -5.02 -10.56
N MET A 100 14.87 -4.64 -11.53
CA MET A 100 14.60 -3.24 -11.84
C MET A 100 13.90 -2.51 -10.69
N TYR A 101 13.06 -3.19 -9.90
CA TYR A 101 12.30 -2.56 -8.81
C TYR A 101 12.99 -2.67 -7.45
N ARG A 102 13.88 -3.66 -7.29
CA ARG A 102 14.56 -3.95 -6.02
C ARG A 102 15.34 -2.77 -5.43
N ASN A 103 15.91 -1.90 -6.26
CA ASN A 103 16.70 -0.75 -5.81
C ASN A 103 15.85 0.44 -5.30
N TYR A 104 14.54 0.34 -5.49
CA TYR A 104 13.57 1.39 -5.15
C TYR A 104 12.78 1.04 -3.90
N VAL A 105 12.76 -0.23 -3.52
CA VAL A 105 11.93 -0.78 -2.46
C VAL A 105 12.77 -1.06 -1.23
N ASP A 106 12.29 -0.60 -0.07
CA ASP A 106 12.93 -0.85 1.20
C ASP A 106 12.80 -2.33 1.60
N PRO A 107 13.90 -3.04 1.91
CA PRO A 107 13.86 -4.42 2.39
C PRO A 107 13.02 -4.63 3.66
N GLY A 108 12.79 -3.58 4.44
CA GLY A 108 11.92 -3.54 5.61
C GLY A 108 10.41 -3.51 5.27
N SER A 109 10.05 -3.40 4.00
CA SER A 109 8.66 -3.51 3.52
C SER A 109 8.04 -4.84 3.97
N SER A 110 6.89 -4.78 4.64
CA SER A 110 6.26 -6.01 5.14
C SER A 110 5.75 -6.90 4.01
N ILE A 111 5.35 -6.34 2.86
CA ILE A 111 4.92 -7.12 1.69
C ILE A 111 5.96 -8.16 1.23
N LEU A 112 7.24 -7.96 1.57
CA LEU A 112 8.34 -8.89 1.23
C LEU A 112 8.43 -10.09 2.20
N LYS A 113 7.73 -10.09 3.33
CA LYS A 113 7.85 -11.08 4.42
C LYS A 113 6.94 -12.32 4.28
N SER A 114 6.24 -12.50 3.16
CA SER A 114 5.25 -13.59 3.02
C SER A 114 5.87 -14.99 2.85
N LYS A 115 5.16 -16.04 3.29
CA LYS A 115 5.53 -17.45 3.11
C LYS A 115 5.25 -17.92 1.66
N LYS A 116 6.31 -18.29 0.93
CA LYS A 116 6.37 -18.97 -0.39
C LYS A 116 5.79 -18.22 -1.61
N ASN A 117 6.36 -18.52 -2.78
CA ASN A 117 6.07 -17.87 -4.07
C ASN A 117 5.26 -18.83 -4.96
N SER A 118 4.27 -18.30 -5.67
CA SER A 118 3.66 -18.93 -6.84
C SER A 118 3.67 -17.88 -7.95
N THR A 119 4.48 -18.11 -8.97
CA THR A 119 4.76 -17.21 -10.09
C THR A 119 3.47 -16.66 -10.73
N ILE A 120 3.29 -15.34 -10.70
CA ILE A 120 2.29 -14.62 -11.51
C ILE A 120 2.97 -13.98 -12.73
N GLU A 121 2.36 -14.10 -13.91
CA GLU A 121 2.87 -13.59 -15.18
C GLU A 121 2.87 -12.05 -15.25
N SER A 122 3.92 -11.52 -15.85
CA SER A 122 4.35 -10.11 -15.86
C SER A 122 3.32 -9.15 -16.48
N LYS A 123 2.99 -8.09 -15.74
CA LYS A 123 2.44 -6.82 -16.25
C LYS A 123 3.25 -5.66 -15.68
N ASP A 124 3.40 -4.58 -16.44
CA ASP A 124 4.22 -3.41 -16.10
C ASP A 124 3.73 -2.73 -14.80
N PHE A 125 4.48 -2.99 -13.74
CA PHE A 125 4.19 -2.66 -12.35
C PHE A 125 3.97 -1.18 -12.06
N ILE A 126 4.81 -0.32 -12.63
CA ILE A 126 4.78 1.11 -12.37
C ILE A 126 3.55 1.70 -13.03
N THR A 127 3.16 1.15 -14.18
CA THR A 127 1.93 1.53 -14.86
C THR A 127 0.71 1.07 -14.07
N ASP A 128 0.70 -0.13 -13.47
CA ASP A 128 -0.42 -0.58 -12.63
C ASP A 128 -0.54 0.18 -11.29
N ILE A 129 0.59 0.51 -10.66
CA ILE A 129 0.60 1.40 -9.48
C ILE A 129 0.18 2.81 -9.89
N ALA A 130 0.73 3.35 -10.98
CA ALA A 130 0.35 4.66 -11.49
C ALA A 130 -1.14 4.70 -11.83
N ASN A 131 -1.68 3.65 -12.46
CA ASN A 131 -3.11 3.51 -12.80
C ASN A 131 -4.00 3.44 -11.55
N CYS A 132 -3.56 2.74 -10.49
CA CYS A 132 -4.25 2.74 -9.20
C CYS A 132 -4.22 4.12 -8.51
N LEU A 133 -3.19 4.93 -8.80
CA LEU A 133 -2.98 6.25 -8.21
C LEU A 133 -3.57 7.39 -9.07
N THR A 134 -3.73 7.20 -10.38
CA THR A 134 -4.49 8.09 -11.26
C THR A 134 -5.96 7.84 -11.03
N ILE A 135 -6.49 8.54 -10.03
CA ILE A 135 -7.92 8.85 -9.95
C ILE A 135 -8.25 9.60 -11.26
N ASN A 136 -9.05 8.98 -12.13
CA ASN A 136 -9.59 9.68 -13.30
C ASN A 136 -10.51 10.79 -12.78
N PHE A 137 -10.11 12.04 -13.02
CA PHE A 137 -10.93 13.24 -12.85
C PHE A 137 -12.17 13.20 -13.76
#